data_AF-A0A1B6VFD9-F1
#
_entry.id   AF-A0A1B6VFD9-F1
#
_cell.length_a   1.000
_cell.length_b   1.000
_cell.length_c   1.000
_cell.angle_alpha   90.00
_cell.angle_beta   90.00
_cell.angle_gamma   90.00
#
_symmetry.space_group_name_H-M   'P 1'
#
loop_
_entity.id
_entity.type
_entity.pdbx_description
1 polymer ?
#
loop_
_entity_poly.entity_id
_entity_poly.type
_entity_poly.pdbx_seq_one_letter_code
_entity_poly.pdbx_strand_id
1 'polypeptide(L)'
;MTAASIGIEGALGALERASGATSLRVWMEAHRDELLTALDGRRLNWKALCAWFAEVGLTNAKGEAPSVGCAKLLWNRVGKTLEARRRCHADAAAASERLAEEKKAAREAAKASRDAEAVEAGTLSQRMQEADRAESYATANRAEVQDAHARAAVQRQERTQQQAARTQQSDVEPSGPSEFITLDLPVLKGVSSRAYLPVDPKLPPVREDDINRLTGNAWVYGDDLPGYPSKRHYEYERDWLRDVGLLLRHHHPTNVTMTPEEKFVMRSAKSCIPNLY
;
A
#
# COMPACT_ATOMS: atom_id res chain seq x y z
N MET A 1 12.73 -54.76 -28.49
CA MET A 1 12.92 -54.41 -29.92
C MET A 1 11.74 -53.54 -30.34
N THR A 2 11.95 -52.23 -30.40
CA THR A 2 10.91 -51.23 -30.70
C THR A 2 10.67 -51.19 -32.20
N ALA A 3 9.47 -51.61 -32.62
CA ALA A 3 8.97 -51.36 -33.95
C ALA A 3 8.88 -49.84 -34.14
N ALA A 4 9.88 -49.25 -34.79
CA ALA A 4 9.81 -47.88 -35.24
C ALA A 4 8.57 -47.76 -36.12
N SER A 5 7.63 -46.90 -35.75
CA SER A 5 6.48 -46.57 -36.59
C SER A 5 7.02 -45.93 -37.85
N ILE A 6 7.26 -46.76 -38.86
CA ILE A 6 7.60 -46.30 -40.20
C ILE A 6 6.36 -45.53 -40.67
N GLY A 7 6.39 -44.21 -40.56
CA GLY A 7 5.34 -43.35 -41.12
C GLY A 7 5.13 -43.69 -42.60
N ILE A 8 3.97 -43.32 -43.15
CA ILE A 8 3.58 -43.70 -44.53
C ILE A 8 4.71 -43.42 -45.54
N GLU A 9 5.48 -42.35 -45.36
CA GLU A 9 6.63 -42.04 -46.21
C GLU A 9 7.83 -42.99 -46.06
N GLY A 10 8.09 -43.50 -44.86
CA GLY A 10 9.10 -44.55 -44.67
C GLY A 10 8.66 -45.91 -45.25
N ALA A 11 7.34 -46.15 -45.32
CA ALA A 11 6.78 -47.37 -45.89
C ALA A 11 6.86 -47.31 -47.42
N LEU A 12 6.58 -46.13 -48.00
CA LEU A 12 6.82 -45.84 -49.41
C LEU A 12 8.30 -45.97 -49.78
N GLY A 13 9.20 -45.39 -48.97
CA GLY A 13 10.65 -45.52 -49.19
C GLY A 13 11.19 -46.94 -49.02
N ALA A 14 10.51 -47.81 -48.26
CA ALA A 14 10.84 -49.24 -48.16
C ALA A 14 10.32 -50.03 -49.36
N LEU A 15 9.13 -49.69 -49.88
CA LEU A 15 8.53 -50.27 -51.08
C LEU A 15 9.31 -49.87 -52.36
N GLU A 16 9.76 -48.62 -52.46
CA GLU A 16 10.59 -48.12 -53.58
C GLU A 16 11.97 -48.80 -53.62
N ARG A 17 12.58 -49.08 -52.46
CA ARG A 17 13.83 -49.85 -52.39
C ARG A 17 13.65 -51.33 -52.76
N ALA A 18 12.48 -51.91 -52.50
CA ALA A 18 12.17 -53.29 -52.85
C ALA A 18 11.85 -53.47 -54.36
N SER A 19 11.35 -52.43 -55.04
CA SER A 19 11.03 -52.46 -56.48
C SER A 19 12.20 -52.05 -57.39
N GLY A 20 13.27 -51.46 -56.83
CA GLY A 20 14.42 -50.96 -57.58
C GLY A 20 14.14 -49.69 -58.41
N ALA A 21 12.91 -49.16 -58.35
CA ALA A 21 12.50 -47.94 -59.04
C ALA A 21 12.37 -46.79 -58.02
N THR A 22 13.24 -45.79 -58.13
CA THR A 22 13.13 -44.58 -57.30
C THR A 22 11.99 -43.71 -57.85
N SER A 23 11.07 -43.28 -56.99
CA SER A 23 9.94 -42.45 -57.41
C SER A 23 10.42 -41.08 -57.86
N LEU A 24 10.04 -40.68 -59.08
CA LEU A 24 10.35 -39.33 -59.60
C LEU A 24 9.85 -38.23 -58.66
N ARG A 25 8.73 -38.47 -57.98
CA ARG A 25 8.15 -37.51 -57.04
C ARG A 25 9.06 -37.30 -55.82
N VAL A 26 9.53 -38.39 -55.22
CA VAL A 26 10.38 -38.35 -54.02
C VAL A 26 11.70 -37.65 -54.35
N TRP A 27 12.29 -38.00 -55.49
CA TRP A 27 13.50 -37.33 -55.97
C TRP A 27 13.29 -35.82 -56.19
N MET A 28 12.18 -35.44 -56.84
CA MET A 28 11.85 -34.03 -57.04
C MET A 28 11.60 -33.30 -55.72
N GLU A 29 10.98 -33.93 -54.72
CA GLU A 29 10.78 -33.32 -53.39
C GLU A 29 12.12 -33.06 -52.68
N ALA A 30 13.09 -33.96 -52.82
CA ALA A 30 14.41 -33.82 -52.18
C ALA A 30 15.33 -32.81 -52.88
N HIS A 31 15.37 -32.81 -54.21
CA HIS A 31 16.39 -32.06 -54.97
C HIS A 31 15.86 -30.79 -55.66
N ARG A 32 14.56 -30.47 -55.54
CA ARG A 32 13.99 -29.28 -56.20
C ARG A 32 14.72 -28.01 -55.83
N ASP A 33 14.96 -27.78 -54.54
CA ASP A 33 15.54 -26.53 -54.06
C ASP A 33 16.98 -26.40 -54.54
N GLU A 34 17.79 -27.44 -54.36
CA GLU A 34 19.17 -27.51 -54.86
C GLU A 34 19.24 -27.23 -56.36
N LEU A 35 18.32 -27.82 -57.12
CA LEU A 35 18.27 -27.68 -58.57
C LEU A 35 17.81 -26.29 -59.00
N LEU A 36 16.89 -25.65 -58.28
CA LEU A 36 16.51 -24.25 -58.51
C LEU A 36 17.65 -23.28 -58.16
N THR A 37 18.37 -23.53 -57.07
CA THR A 37 19.55 -22.74 -56.68
C THR A 37 20.67 -22.86 -57.70
N ALA A 38 20.98 -24.07 -58.18
CA ALA A 38 22.02 -24.30 -59.18
C ALA A 38 21.68 -23.71 -60.57
N LEU A 39 20.39 -23.58 -60.89
CA LEU A 39 19.95 -22.97 -62.14
C LEU A 39 20.06 -21.44 -62.14
N ASP A 40 20.04 -20.81 -60.96
CA ASP A 40 20.15 -19.35 -60.79
C ASP A 40 19.23 -18.58 -61.75
N GLY A 41 17.95 -18.95 -61.76
CA GLY A 41 16.91 -18.34 -62.62
C GLY A 41 16.85 -18.83 -64.08
N ARG A 42 17.75 -19.74 -64.50
CA ARG A 42 17.69 -20.34 -65.85
C ARG A 42 16.50 -21.30 -66.01
N ARG A 43 16.01 -21.42 -67.25
CA ARG A 43 14.91 -22.34 -67.58
C ARG A 43 15.38 -23.79 -67.63
N LEU A 44 14.55 -24.69 -67.11
CA LEU A 44 14.75 -26.13 -67.19
C LEU A 44 14.63 -26.66 -68.61
N ASN A 45 15.67 -27.34 -69.09
CA ASN A 45 15.58 -28.15 -70.30
C ASN A 45 14.93 -29.50 -69.97
N TRP A 46 13.61 -29.52 -70.03
CA TRP A 46 12.81 -30.71 -69.68
C TRP A 46 13.09 -31.93 -70.55
N LYS A 47 13.50 -31.76 -71.80
CA LYS A 47 13.83 -32.90 -72.67
C LYS A 47 15.08 -33.62 -72.19
N ALA A 48 16.14 -32.86 -71.92
CA ALA A 48 17.39 -33.39 -71.38
C ALA A 48 17.18 -33.99 -69.97
N LEU A 49 16.38 -33.33 -69.14
CA LEU A 49 16.09 -33.80 -67.79
C LEU A 49 15.28 -35.10 -67.78
N CYS A 50 14.30 -35.27 -68.68
CA CYS A 50 13.54 -36.53 -68.78
C CYS A 50 14.40 -37.68 -69.34
N ALA A 51 15.35 -37.39 -70.25
CA ALA A 51 16.31 -38.40 -70.72
C ALA A 51 17.19 -38.88 -69.55
N TRP A 52 17.72 -37.95 -68.76
CA TRP A 52 18.49 -38.27 -67.56
C TRP A 52 17.65 -39.03 -66.51
N PHE A 53 16.38 -38.67 -66.30
CA PHE A 53 15.50 -39.44 -65.42
C PHE A 53 15.34 -40.89 -65.87
N ALA A 54 15.23 -41.14 -67.18
CA ALA A 54 15.16 -42.49 -67.71
C ALA A 54 16.48 -43.26 -67.52
N GLU A 55 17.63 -42.60 -67.72
CA GLU A 55 18.97 -43.18 -67.51
C GLU A 55 19.20 -43.60 -66.05
N VAL A 56 18.72 -42.80 -65.10
CA VAL A 56 18.87 -43.04 -63.65
C VAL A 56 17.76 -43.96 -63.10
N GLY A 57 16.82 -44.39 -63.95
CA GLY A 57 15.74 -45.31 -63.55
C GLY A 57 14.65 -44.66 -62.68
N LEU A 58 14.50 -43.33 -62.77
CA LEU A 58 13.41 -42.60 -62.11
C LEU A 58 12.11 -42.78 -62.90
N THR A 59 11.10 -43.36 -62.25
CA THR A 59 9.83 -43.68 -62.91
C THR A 59 8.67 -42.84 -62.40
N ASN A 60 7.62 -42.74 -63.22
CA ASN A 60 6.34 -42.19 -62.80
C ASN A 60 5.57 -43.18 -61.89
N ALA A 61 4.39 -42.79 -61.40
CA ALA A 61 3.55 -43.65 -60.55
C ALA A 61 3.07 -44.96 -61.21
N LYS A 62 3.22 -45.08 -62.54
CA LYS A 62 2.89 -46.28 -63.31
C LYS A 62 4.11 -47.14 -63.62
N GLY A 63 5.30 -46.77 -63.14
CA GLY A 63 6.56 -47.48 -63.43
C GLY A 63 7.16 -47.18 -64.81
N GLU A 64 6.65 -46.18 -65.53
CA GLU A 64 7.14 -45.80 -66.86
C GLU A 64 8.12 -44.62 -66.78
N ALA A 65 8.98 -44.49 -67.80
CA ALA A 65 9.83 -43.32 -67.96
C ALA A 65 8.99 -42.03 -68.11
N PRO A 66 9.37 -40.93 -67.44
CA PRO A 66 8.54 -39.73 -67.40
C PRO A 66 8.54 -38.98 -68.73
N SER A 67 7.33 -38.66 -69.21
CA SER A 67 7.17 -37.71 -70.32
C SER A 67 7.34 -36.26 -69.84
N VAL A 68 7.74 -35.36 -70.75
CA VAL A 68 7.95 -33.94 -70.46
C VAL A 68 6.72 -33.28 -69.83
N GLY A 69 5.51 -33.61 -70.31
CA GLY A 69 4.26 -33.07 -69.76
C GLY A 69 4.00 -33.56 -68.34
N CYS A 70 4.23 -34.86 -68.09
CA CYS A 70 4.08 -35.46 -66.77
C CYS A 70 5.07 -34.88 -65.76
N ALA A 71 6.35 -34.77 -66.14
CA ALA A 71 7.40 -34.20 -65.29
C ALA A 71 7.12 -32.75 -64.91
N LYS A 72 6.66 -31.91 -65.86
CA LYS A 72 6.28 -30.51 -65.59
C LYS A 72 5.11 -30.40 -64.61
N LEU A 73 4.06 -31.20 -64.81
CA LEU A 73 2.89 -31.20 -63.92
C LEU A 73 3.27 -31.65 -62.51
N LEU A 74 4.07 -32.71 -62.41
CA LEU A 74 4.57 -33.22 -61.13
C LEU A 74 5.46 -32.19 -60.44
N TRP A 75 6.37 -31.54 -61.17
CA TRP A 75 7.23 -30.46 -60.66
C TRP A 75 6.42 -29.31 -60.08
N ASN A 76 5.39 -28.84 -60.78
CA ASN A 76 4.53 -27.77 -60.29
C ASN A 76 3.73 -28.19 -59.05
N ARG A 77 3.25 -29.44 -59.01
CA ARG A 77 2.53 -29.99 -57.85
C ARG A 77 3.44 -30.09 -56.63
N VAL A 78 4.65 -30.63 -56.81
CA VAL A 78 5.67 -30.72 -55.75
C VAL A 78 6.01 -29.33 -55.22
N GLY A 79 6.22 -28.35 -56.10
CA GLY A 79 6.45 -26.95 -55.69
C GLY A 79 5.34 -26.41 -54.79
N LYS A 80 4.07 -26.56 -55.20
CA LYS A 80 2.91 -26.14 -54.40
C LYS A 80 2.84 -26.86 -53.06
N THR A 81 3.11 -28.16 -53.03
CA THR A 81 3.08 -28.95 -51.79
C THR A 81 4.19 -28.53 -50.83
N LEU A 82 5.41 -28.28 -51.31
CA LEU A 82 6.51 -27.81 -50.48
C LEU A 82 6.27 -26.40 -49.95
N GLU A 83 5.74 -25.49 -50.77
CA GLU A 83 5.34 -24.15 -50.32
C GLU A 83 4.25 -24.21 -49.25
N ALA A 84 3.24 -25.07 -49.43
CA ALA A 84 2.19 -25.28 -48.42
C ALA A 84 2.77 -25.85 -47.12
N ARG A 85 3.66 -26.85 -47.19
CA ARG A 85 4.36 -27.39 -46.01
C ARG A 85 5.15 -26.29 -45.29
N ARG A 86 5.92 -25.47 -46.01
CA ARG A 86 6.69 -24.36 -45.43
C ARG A 86 5.79 -23.34 -44.75
N ARG A 87 4.65 -22.98 -45.37
CA ARG A 87 3.66 -22.09 -44.75
C ARG A 87 3.10 -22.68 -43.46
N CYS A 88 2.66 -23.94 -43.48
CA CYS A 88 2.17 -24.61 -42.28
C CYS A 88 3.23 -24.65 -41.16
N HIS A 89 4.50 -24.92 -41.50
CA HIS A 89 5.59 -24.88 -40.52
C HIS A 89 5.84 -23.47 -39.97
N ALA A 90 5.82 -22.44 -40.83
CA ALA A 90 5.97 -21.05 -40.40
C ALA A 90 4.81 -20.59 -39.50
N ASP A 91 3.57 -20.94 -39.85
CA ASP A 91 2.38 -20.62 -39.06
C ASP A 91 2.41 -21.35 -37.70
N ALA A 92 2.83 -22.62 -37.68
CA ALA A 92 2.99 -23.38 -36.44
C ALA A 92 4.10 -22.80 -35.55
N ALA A 93 5.23 -22.37 -36.13
CA ALA A 93 6.29 -21.70 -35.40
C ALA A 93 5.80 -20.37 -34.80
N ALA A 94 5.15 -19.52 -35.60
CA ALA A 94 4.58 -18.25 -35.13
C ALA A 94 3.52 -18.45 -34.05
N ALA A 95 2.66 -19.48 -34.16
CA ALA A 95 1.70 -19.82 -33.13
C ALA A 95 2.38 -20.29 -31.83
N SER A 96 3.45 -21.08 -31.95
CA SER A 96 4.22 -21.53 -30.78
C SER A 96 4.93 -20.40 -30.05
N GLU A 97 5.46 -19.42 -30.79
CA GLU A 97 6.08 -18.21 -30.24
C GLU A 97 5.05 -17.37 -29.47
N ARG A 98 3.88 -17.12 -30.07
CA ARG A 98 2.78 -16.39 -29.39
C ARG A 98 2.34 -17.08 -28.09
N LEU A 99 2.19 -18.40 -28.10
CA LEU A 99 1.85 -19.16 -26.90
C LEU A 99 2.97 -19.12 -25.84
N ALA A 100 4.23 -19.06 -26.26
CA ALA A 100 5.36 -18.92 -25.33
C ALA A 100 5.39 -17.53 -24.68
N GLU A 101 5.14 -16.48 -25.47
CA GLU A 101 5.01 -15.09 -24.98
C GLU A 101 3.85 -14.94 -24.01
N GLU A 102 2.67 -15.48 -24.34
CA GLU A 102 1.50 -15.44 -23.46
C GLU A 102 1.77 -16.17 -22.13
N LYS A 103 2.40 -17.35 -22.18
CA LYS A 103 2.82 -18.08 -20.97
C LYS A 103 3.84 -17.30 -20.14
N LYS A 104 4.76 -16.60 -20.79
CA LYS A 104 5.74 -15.74 -20.10
C LYS A 104 5.04 -14.57 -19.41
N ALA A 105 4.16 -13.87 -20.11
CA ALA A 105 3.36 -12.77 -19.56
C ALA A 105 2.50 -13.24 -18.38
N ALA A 106 1.85 -14.40 -18.47
CA ALA A 106 1.06 -14.97 -17.37
C ALA A 106 1.91 -15.29 -16.13
N ARG A 107 3.14 -15.79 -16.32
CA ARG A 107 4.07 -16.04 -15.20
C ARG A 107 4.54 -14.75 -14.54
N GLU A 108 4.83 -13.72 -15.34
CA GLU A 108 5.23 -12.41 -14.83
C GLU A 108 4.09 -11.75 -14.05
N ALA A 109 2.85 -11.81 -14.57
CA ALA A 109 1.67 -11.33 -13.86
C ALA A 109 1.42 -12.09 -12.55
N ALA A 110 1.54 -13.42 -12.55
CA ALA A 110 1.40 -14.23 -11.34
C ALA A 110 2.47 -13.92 -10.30
N LYS A 111 3.71 -13.66 -10.74
CA LYS A 111 4.79 -13.24 -9.84
C LYS A 111 4.50 -11.87 -9.25
N ALA A 112 4.12 -10.89 -10.08
CA ALA A 112 3.77 -9.56 -9.61
C ALA A 112 2.62 -9.57 -8.58
N SER A 113 1.61 -10.42 -8.80
CA SER A 113 0.51 -10.59 -7.82
C SER A 113 1.00 -11.15 -6.49
N ARG A 114 1.90 -12.14 -6.49
CA ARG A 114 2.46 -12.71 -5.26
C ARG A 114 3.36 -11.71 -4.53
N ASP A 115 4.15 -10.96 -5.27
CA ASP A 115 5.02 -9.92 -4.70
C ASP A 115 4.16 -8.82 -4.06
N ALA A 116 3.05 -8.42 -4.69
CA ALA A 116 2.09 -7.47 -4.11
C ALA A 116 1.42 -8.01 -2.84
N GLU A 117 0.96 -9.27 -2.86
CA GLU A 117 0.37 -9.92 -1.68
C GLU A 117 1.37 -10.04 -0.53
N ALA A 118 2.65 -10.34 -0.82
CA ALA A 118 3.70 -10.38 0.19
C ALA A 118 3.98 -9.01 0.81
N VAL A 119 3.91 -7.93 0.01
CA VAL A 119 4.02 -6.56 0.53
C VAL A 119 2.86 -6.23 1.45
N GLU A 120 1.62 -6.52 1.04
CA GLU A 120 0.43 -6.28 1.88
C GLU A 120 0.43 -7.13 3.17
N ALA A 121 0.88 -8.38 3.10
CA ALA A 121 1.06 -9.22 4.28
C ALA A 121 2.13 -8.63 5.23
N GLY A 122 3.22 -8.10 4.68
CA GLY A 122 4.27 -7.43 5.43
C GLY A 122 3.77 -6.17 6.14
N THR A 123 3.01 -5.32 5.45
CA THR A 123 2.44 -4.09 6.04
C THR A 123 1.41 -4.42 7.12
N LEU A 124 0.57 -5.44 6.89
CA LEU A 124 -0.39 -5.90 7.90
C LEU A 124 0.33 -6.42 9.15
N SER A 125 1.34 -7.26 8.97
CA SER A 125 2.13 -7.78 10.10
C SER A 125 2.83 -6.67 10.88
N GLN A 126 3.34 -5.63 10.21
CA GLN A 126 3.93 -4.48 10.89
C GLN A 126 2.90 -3.72 11.72
N ARG A 127 1.70 -3.47 11.17
CA ARG A 127 0.61 -2.83 11.89
C ARG A 127 0.17 -3.62 13.13
N MET A 128 0.12 -4.95 13.03
CA MET A 128 -0.18 -5.81 14.18
C MET A 128 0.88 -5.68 15.26
N GLN A 129 2.17 -5.71 14.90
CA GLN A 129 3.25 -5.52 15.88
C GLN A 129 3.22 -4.14 16.54
N GLU A 130 2.87 -3.09 15.79
CA GLU A 130 2.70 -1.74 16.35
C GLU A 130 1.51 -1.67 17.31
N ALA A 131 0.40 -2.35 17.00
CA ALA A 131 -0.75 -2.46 17.89
C ALA A 131 -0.40 -3.22 19.18
N ASP A 132 0.26 -4.37 19.08
CA ASP A 132 0.69 -5.17 20.24
C ASP A 132 1.64 -4.35 21.15
N ARG A 133 2.57 -3.61 20.55
CA ARG A 133 3.46 -2.69 21.29
C ARG A 133 2.65 -1.59 21.99
N ALA A 134 1.69 -0.98 21.31
CA ALA A 134 0.83 0.06 21.89
C ALA A 134 0.00 -0.49 23.07
N GLU A 135 -0.56 -1.70 22.95
CA GLU A 135 -1.29 -2.35 24.04
C GLU A 135 -0.38 -2.68 25.23
N SER A 136 0.82 -3.17 24.97
CA SER A 136 1.81 -3.44 26.03
C SER A 136 2.17 -2.18 26.79
N TYR A 137 2.39 -1.06 26.08
CA TYR A 137 2.68 0.24 26.66
C TYR A 137 1.48 0.77 27.46
N ALA A 138 0.27 0.67 26.92
CA ALA A 138 -0.95 1.10 27.62
C ALA A 138 -1.22 0.27 28.89
N THR A 139 -0.85 -1.00 28.89
CA THR A 139 -0.99 -1.88 30.06
C THR A 139 0.04 -1.55 31.14
N ALA A 140 1.31 -1.32 30.76
CA ALA A 140 2.34 -0.86 31.67
C ALA A 140 1.97 0.50 32.30
N ASN A 141 1.53 1.47 31.49
CA ASN A 141 1.07 2.77 31.97
C ASN A 141 -0.11 2.64 32.94
N ARG A 142 -1.08 1.75 32.65
CA ARG A 142 -2.21 1.51 33.56
C ARG A 142 -1.75 0.95 34.90
N ALA A 143 -0.77 0.04 34.91
CA ALA A 143 -0.19 -0.48 36.14
C ALA A 143 0.54 0.62 36.93
N GLU A 144 1.37 1.44 36.27
CA GLU A 144 2.07 2.56 36.92
C GLU A 144 1.10 3.58 37.52
N VAL A 145 0.04 3.92 36.80
CA VAL A 145 -1.01 4.84 37.29
C VAL A 145 -1.75 4.23 38.49
N GLN A 146 -2.05 2.93 38.47
CA GLN A 146 -2.66 2.23 39.61
C GLN A 146 -1.73 2.24 40.83
N ASP A 147 -0.43 1.99 40.65
CA ASP A 147 0.57 2.05 41.72
C ASP A 147 0.75 3.47 42.27
N ALA A 148 0.70 4.49 41.40
CA ALA A 148 0.73 5.90 41.81
C ALA A 148 -0.52 6.27 42.63
N HIS A 149 -1.70 5.81 42.20
CA HIS A 149 -2.95 6.00 42.95
C HIS A 149 -2.91 5.29 44.32
N ALA A 150 -2.40 4.06 44.38
CA ALA A 150 -2.25 3.32 45.63
C ALA A 150 -1.31 4.05 46.61
N ARG A 151 -0.15 4.51 46.13
CA ARG A 151 0.81 5.30 46.94
C ARG A 151 0.20 6.63 47.41
N ALA A 152 -0.52 7.33 46.55
CA ALA A 152 -1.21 8.56 46.92
C ALA A 152 -2.32 8.31 47.97
N ALA A 153 -3.02 7.18 47.90
CA ALA A 153 -4.02 6.79 48.90
C ALA A 153 -3.39 6.53 50.28
N VAL A 154 -2.24 5.83 50.32
CA VAL A 154 -1.48 5.61 51.57
C VAL A 154 -1.02 6.95 52.16
N GLN A 155 -0.43 7.84 51.36
CA GLN A 155 -0.03 9.17 51.84
C GLN A 155 -1.20 10.02 52.33
N ARG A 156 -2.39 9.90 51.71
CA ARG A 156 -3.61 10.56 52.20
C ARG A 156 -4.00 10.02 53.57
N GLN A 157 -3.99 8.71 53.77
CA GLN A 157 -4.28 8.11 55.07
C GLN A 157 -3.27 8.54 56.14
N GLU A 158 -1.96 8.54 55.82
CA GLU A 158 -0.91 9.03 56.71
C GLU A 158 -1.11 10.50 57.07
N ARG A 159 -1.44 11.37 56.09
CA ARG A 159 -1.77 12.79 56.37
C ARG A 159 -3.01 12.93 57.24
N THR A 160 -4.06 12.15 57.00
CA THR A 160 -5.27 12.16 57.83
C THR A 160 -4.96 11.69 59.27
N GLN A 161 -4.12 10.67 59.44
CA GLN A 161 -3.68 10.21 60.77
C GLN A 161 -2.77 11.22 61.47
N GLN A 162 -1.84 11.87 60.75
CA GLN A 162 -1.00 12.94 61.29
C GLN A 162 -1.81 14.19 61.63
N GLN A 163 -2.82 14.55 60.84
CA GLN A 163 -3.77 15.60 61.20
C GLN A 163 -4.58 15.20 62.43
N ALA A 164 -5.14 14.00 62.51
CA ALA A 164 -5.87 13.52 63.68
C ALA A 164 -5.00 13.48 64.95
N ALA A 165 -3.71 13.15 64.84
CA ALA A 165 -2.74 13.22 65.93
C ALA A 165 -2.37 14.66 66.30
N ARG A 166 -2.31 15.58 65.33
CA ARG A 166 -2.09 17.03 65.56
C ARG A 166 -3.34 17.73 66.10
N THR A 167 -4.53 17.18 65.90
CA THR A 167 -5.80 17.67 66.47
C THR A 167 -5.98 17.32 67.96
N GLN A 168 -5.01 16.65 68.61
CA GLN A 168 -4.96 16.55 70.08
C GLN A 168 -4.14 17.66 70.76
N GLN A 169 -3.59 18.61 70.00
CA GLN A 169 -2.83 19.73 70.57
C GLN A 169 -2.98 21.01 69.75
N SER A 170 -4.21 21.49 69.63
CA SER A 170 -4.54 22.91 69.45
C SER A 170 -6.05 23.05 69.40
N ASP A 171 -6.67 23.24 70.56
CA ASP A 171 -7.93 23.99 70.65
C ASP A 171 -7.60 25.45 70.32
N VAL A 172 -7.66 25.77 69.03
CA VAL A 172 -7.84 27.14 68.57
C VAL A 172 -8.85 27.09 67.44
N GLU A 173 -10.09 27.38 67.80
CA GLU A 173 -11.09 27.93 66.88
C GLU A 173 -10.45 29.02 66.00
N PRO A 174 -10.67 29.01 64.68
CA PRO A 174 -10.78 30.24 63.95
C PRO A 174 -12.26 30.46 63.67
N SER A 175 -12.85 31.23 64.58
CA SER A 175 -13.85 32.23 64.23
C SER A 175 -13.37 33.03 63.02
N GLY A 176 -14.21 33.09 61.99
CA GLY A 176 -14.09 34.08 60.91
C GLY A 176 -14.94 33.69 59.71
N PRO A 177 -15.93 34.50 59.29
CA PRO A 177 -16.62 34.27 58.02
C PRO A 177 -15.58 34.37 56.90
N SER A 178 -15.49 33.36 56.05
CA SER A 178 -14.69 33.45 54.83
C SER A 178 -15.26 34.54 53.94
N GLU A 179 -14.64 35.72 53.95
CA GLU A 179 -14.91 36.79 53.00
C GLU A 179 -14.39 36.35 51.62
N PHE A 180 -15.20 35.57 50.91
CA PHE A 180 -14.96 35.35 49.49
C PHE A 180 -15.12 36.66 48.74
N ILE A 181 -14.19 36.96 47.84
CA ILE A 181 -14.22 38.17 47.04
C ILE A 181 -14.87 37.84 45.71
N THR A 182 -15.93 38.56 45.36
CA THR A 182 -16.49 38.52 44.00
C THR A 182 -15.69 39.50 43.15
N LEU A 183 -15.15 39.05 42.03
CA LEU A 183 -14.47 39.93 41.08
C LEU A 183 -15.50 40.82 40.39
N ASP A 184 -15.23 42.13 40.32
CA ASP A 184 -16.09 43.10 39.62
C ASP A 184 -15.87 43.00 38.10
N LEU A 185 -16.41 41.93 37.51
CA LEU A 185 -16.28 41.61 36.08
C LEU A 185 -17.58 41.94 35.33
N PRO A 186 -17.49 42.49 34.10
CA PRO A 186 -18.67 42.75 33.29
C PRO A 186 -19.38 41.44 32.92
N VAL A 187 -20.71 41.46 32.96
CA VAL A 187 -21.54 40.33 32.51
C VAL A 187 -21.60 40.32 30.99
N LEU A 188 -20.87 39.38 30.36
CA LEU A 188 -20.73 39.31 28.91
C LEU A 188 -21.48 38.09 28.34
N LYS A 189 -22.06 38.26 27.15
CA LYS A 189 -22.69 37.16 26.42
C LYS A 189 -21.64 36.14 26.00
N GLY A 190 -21.80 34.88 26.42
CA GLY A 190 -20.91 33.76 26.07
C GLY A 190 -19.85 33.44 27.12
N VAL A 191 -19.72 34.25 28.17
CA VAL A 191 -18.92 33.92 29.37
C VAL A 191 -19.76 33.07 30.31
N SER A 192 -19.20 31.97 30.84
CA SER A 192 -19.91 31.10 31.77
C SER A 192 -20.16 31.76 33.13
N SER A 193 -21.19 31.32 33.84
CA SER A 193 -21.43 31.71 35.24
C SER A 193 -20.24 31.39 36.17
N ARG A 194 -19.39 30.42 35.78
CA ARG A 194 -18.16 30.03 36.49
C ARG A 194 -17.16 31.18 36.61
N ALA A 195 -17.14 32.10 35.64
CA ALA A 195 -16.28 33.27 35.68
C ALA A 195 -16.57 34.19 36.87
N TYR A 196 -17.81 34.20 37.34
CA TYR A 196 -18.30 35.12 38.36
C TYR A 196 -18.36 34.48 39.76
N LEU A 197 -17.81 33.27 39.92
CA LEU A 197 -17.76 32.61 41.22
C LEU A 197 -16.80 33.37 42.17
N PRO A 198 -17.15 33.50 43.45
CA PRO A 198 -16.29 34.14 44.43
C PRO A 198 -14.95 33.41 44.59
N VAL A 199 -13.86 34.17 44.64
CA VAL A 199 -12.49 33.64 44.82
C VAL A 199 -12.09 33.76 46.29
N ASP A 200 -11.42 32.73 46.80
CA ASP A 200 -10.76 32.80 48.11
C ASP A 200 -9.40 33.52 47.96
N PRO A 201 -9.25 34.74 48.51
CA PRO A 201 -8.02 35.52 48.36
C PRO A 201 -6.82 34.93 49.09
N LYS A 202 -7.03 33.94 49.98
CA LYS A 202 -5.94 33.28 50.73
C LYS A 202 -5.25 32.19 49.90
N LEU A 203 -5.85 31.75 48.80
CA LEU A 203 -5.27 30.73 47.94
C LEU A 203 -4.28 31.36 46.93
N PRO A 204 -3.09 30.76 46.73
CA PRO A 204 -2.19 31.23 45.70
C PRO A 204 -2.80 31.00 44.31
N PRO A 205 -2.45 31.87 43.34
CA PRO A 205 -2.84 31.69 41.94
C PRO A 205 -2.38 30.32 41.43
N VAL A 206 -3.20 29.68 40.61
CA VAL A 206 -2.83 28.43 39.94
C VAL A 206 -1.72 28.72 38.95
N ARG A 207 -0.66 27.91 38.99
CA ARG A 207 0.49 28.04 38.09
C ARG A 207 0.39 27.10 36.90
N GLU A 208 1.12 27.42 35.84
CA GLU A 208 1.48 26.44 34.82
C GLU A 208 2.10 25.19 35.46
N ASP A 209 1.80 24.03 34.91
CA ASP A 209 2.14 22.69 35.40
C ASP A 209 1.47 22.23 36.71
N ASP A 210 0.69 23.10 37.39
CA ASP A 210 -0.11 22.64 38.53
C ASP A 210 -1.14 21.61 38.07
N ILE A 211 -1.35 20.56 38.88
CA ILE A 211 -2.33 19.52 38.56
C ILE A 211 -3.74 20.00 38.88
N ASN A 212 -4.61 20.00 37.87
CA ASN A 212 -6.03 20.19 38.05
C ASN A 212 -6.60 19.05 38.91
N ARG A 213 -7.17 19.40 40.07
CA ARG A 213 -7.71 18.41 41.02
C ARG A 213 -8.91 17.63 40.49
N LEU A 214 -9.66 18.19 39.53
CA LEU A 214 -10.87 17.57 38.98
C LEU A 214 -10.56 16.56 37.88
N THR A 215 -9.64 16.89 36.97
CA THR A 215 -9.33 16.07 35.80
C THR A 215 -8.02 15.29 35.92
N GLY A 216 -7.13 15.66 36.86
CA GLY A 216 -5.80 15.08 37.00
C GLY A 216 -4.78 15.54 35.96
N ASN A 217 -5.18 16.41 35.02
CA ASN A 217 -4.31 16.95 33.99
C ASN A 217 -3.58 18.21 34.50
N ALA A 218 -2.36 18.46 34.04
CA ALA A 218 -1.65 19.70 34.30
C ALA A 218 -2.28 20.88 33.55
N TRP A 219 -2.21 22.07 34.13
CA TRP A 219 -2.54 23.32 33.44
C TRP A 219 -1.38 23.73 32.53
N VAL A 220 -1.65 23.92 31.25
CA VAL A 220 -0.62 24.10 30.20
C VAL A 220 -0.54 25.54 29.71
N TYR A 221 -1.59 26.34 29.88
CA TYR A 221 -1.69 27.67 29.27
C TYR A 221 -1.51 28.77 30.32
N GLY A 222 -0.29 28.93 30.82
CA GLY A 222 0.16 30.01 31.69
C GLY A 222 -0.45 29.99 33.11
N ASP A 223 -0.20 31.04 33.87
CA ASP A 223 -0.71 31.20 35.24
C ASP A 223 -2.13 31.80 35.28
N ASP A 224 -2.78 31.72 36.45
CA ASP A 224 -3.95 32.54 36.77
C ASP A 224 -3.62 34.03 36.58
N LEU A 225 -4.43 34.73 35.78
CA LEU A 225 -4.25 36.16 35.54
C LEU A 225 -4.87 36.98 36.67
N PRO A 226 -4.14 37.96 37.25
CA PRO A 226 -4.68 38.86 38.27
C PRO A 226 -5.91 39.62 37.77
N GLY A 227 -6.97 39.67 38.58
CA GLY A 227 -8.22 40.36 38.22
C GLY A 227 -9.15 39.57 37.29
N TYR A 228 -8.77 38.35 36.88
CA TYR A 228 -9.59 37.46 36.07
C TYR A 228 -10.01 36.21 36.86
N PRO A 229 -11.02 35.46 36.37
CA PRO A 229 -11.45 34.23 37.02
C PRO A 229 -10.31 33.22 37.20
N SER A 230 -10.24 32.58 38.37
CA SER A 230 -9.24 31.53 38.61
C SER A 230 -9.56 30.25 37.83
N LYS A 231 -8.52 29.55 37.36
CA LYS A 231 -8.59 28.20 36.79
C LYS A 231 -9.27 27.20 37.71
N ARG A 232 -9.27 27.43 39.03
CA ARG A 232 -9.94 26.59 40.04
C ARG A 232 -11.45 26.47 39.82
N HIS A 233 -12.08 27.43 39.13
CA HIS A 233 -13.51 27.39 38.85
C HIS A 233 -13.87 26.51 37.64
N TYR A 234 -12.86 25.96 36.96
CA TYR A 234 -13.02 25.26 35.69
C TYR A 234 -12.54 23.82 35.78
N GLU A 235 -13.28 22.93 35.15
CA GLU A 235 -12.89 21.54 34.99
C GLU A 235 -11.88 21.37 33.84
N TYR A 236 -12.06 22.13 32.76
CA TYR A 236 -11.20 22.08 31.57
C TYR A 236 -10.57 23.44 31.30
N GLU A 237 -9.27 23.43 30.97
CA GLU A 237 -8.52 24.65 30.64
C GLU A 237 -9.05 25.38 29.41
N ARG A 238 -9.64 24.63 28.49
CA ARG A 238 -10.30 25.20 27.31
C ARG A 238 -11.46 26.14 27.68
N ASP A 239 -12.23 25.81 28.71
CA ASP A 239 -13.35 26.65 29.17
C ASP A 239 -12.83 27.93 29.84
N TRP A 240 -11.76 27.80 30.65
CA TRP A 240 -11.10 28.95 31.25
C TRP A 240 -10.55 29.90 30.19
N LEU A 241 -9.84 29.37 29.19
CA LEU A 241 -9.32 30.16 28.06
C LEU A 241 -10.42 30.88 27.28
N ARG A 242 -11.56 30.21 27.04
CA ARG A 242 -12.69 30.81 26.34
C ARG A 242 -13.23 32.02 27.11
N ASP A 243 -13.48 31.84 28.40
CA ASP A 243 -14.15 32.85 29.22
C ASP A 243 -13.20 34.03 29.53
N VAL A 244 -11.95 33.75 29.90
CA VAL A 244 -10.91 34.77 30.12
C VAL A 244 -10.55 35.50 28.82
N GLY A 245 -10.50 34.79 27.68
CA GLY A 245 -10.26 35.42 26.38
C GLY A 245 -11.33 36.43 25.98
N LEU A 246 -12.60 36.16 26.28
CA LEU A 246 -13.70 37.09 26.06
C LEU A 246 -13.59 38.33 26.97
N LEU A 247 -13.26 38.13 28.25
CA LEU A 247 -13.04 39.22 29.21
C LEU A 247 -11.85 40.10 28.81
N LEU A 248 -10.73 39.49 28.40
CA LEU A 248 -9.54 40.19 27.90
C LEU A 248 -9.86 41.02 26.67
N ARG A 249 -10.63 40.47 25.71
CA ARG A 249 -11.03 41.20 24.49
C ARG A 249 -11.97 42.37 24.80
N HIS A 250 -12.80 42.25 25.83
CA HIS A 250 -13.66 43.34 26.28
C HIS A 250 -12.88 44.43 27.02
N HIS A 251 -11.95 44.04 27.90
CA HIS A 251 -11.11 44.98 28.67
C HIS A 251 -10.06 45.68 27.78
N HIS A 252 -9.55 44.98 26.77
CA HIS A 252 -8.54 45.48 25.84
C HIS A 252 -9.08 45.46 24.39
N PRO A 253 -9.49 46.61 23.83
CA PRO A 253 -9.97 46.67 22.45
C PRO A 253 -8.87 46.31 21.42
N THR A 254 -7.60 46.48 21.79
CA THR A 254 -6.45 46.05 20.98
C THR A 254 -5.44 45.31 21.85
N ASN A 255 -4.61 44.46 21.22
CA ASN A 255 -3.56 43.72 21.94
C ASN A 255 -2.44 44.63 22.46
N VAL A 256 -2.42 45.93 22.14
CA VAL A 256 -1.35 46.85 22.53
C VAL A 256 -1.37 47.13 24.03
N THR A 257 -2.56 47.21 24.62
CA THR A 257 -2.75 47.52 26.05
C THR A 257 -2.66 46.31 26.97
N MET A 258 -2.47 45.10 26.41
CA MET A 258 -2.34 43.85 27.17
C MET A 258 -0.91 43.65 27.68
N THR A 259 -0.76 43.10 28.90
CA THR A 259 0.51 42.62 29.43
C THR A 259 1.05 41.43 28.63
N PRO A 260 2.34 41.06 28.76
CA PRO A 260 2.89 39.87 28.11
C PRO A 260 2.12 38.58 28.45
N GLU A 261 1.69 38.42 29.69
CA GLU A 261 0.94 37.28 30.20
C GLU A 261 -0.47 37.24 29.61
N GLU A 262 -1.15 38.38 29.58
CA GLU A 262 -2.45 38.55 28.94
C GLU A 262 -2.39 38.25 27.43
N LYS A 263 -1.33 38.71 26.75
CA LYS A 263 -1.09 38.39 25.33
C LYS A 263 -0.90 36.89 25.11
N PHE A 264 -0.20 36.22 26.02
CA PHE A 264 0.03 34.77 25.93
C PHE A 264 -1.31 34.01 26.03
N VAL A 265 -2.11 34.30 27.06
CA VAL A 265 -3.43 33.70 27.27
C VAL A 265 -4.38 34.02 26.11
N MET A 266 -4.43 35.29 25.66
CA MET A 266 -5.26 35.71 24.53
C MET A 266 -4.90 34.99 23.22
N ARG A 267 -3.61 34.73 22.95
CA ARG A 267 -3.20 33.95 21.77
C ARG A 267 -3.73 32.51 21.84
N SER A 268 -3.63 31.87 23.00
CA SER A 268 -4.12 30.50 23.21
C SER A 268 -5.65 30.43 23.10
N ALA A 269 -6.35 31.41 23.67
CA ALA A 269 -7.80 31.51 23.65
C ALA A 269 -8.41 31.68 22.25
N LYS A 270 -7.68 32.22 21.26
CA LYS A 270 -8.16 32.32 19.86
C LYS A 270 -8.56 30.98 19.25
N SER A 271 -7.91 29.90 19.65
CA SER A 271 -8.26 28.54 19.19
C SER A 271 -9.56 28.01 19.81
N CYS A 272 -10.01 28.63 20.90
CA CYS A 272 -11.14 28.20 21.73
C CYS A 272 -12.41 29.03 21.50
N ILE A 273 -12.28 30.20 20.86
CA ILE A 273 -13.39 31.12 20.61
C ILE A 273 -13.59 31.25 19.09
N PRO A 274 -14.63 30.63 18.50
CA PRO A 274 -14.95 30.79 17.09
C PRO A 274 -15.25 32.26 16.77
N ASN A 275 -14.71 32.78 15.67
CA ASN A 275 -14.94 34.15 15.17
C ASN A 275 -14.47 35.29 16.10
N LEU A 276 -13.37 35.11 16.82
CA LEU A 276 -12.72 36.21 17.56
C LEU A 276 -11.95 37.16 16.61
N TYR A 277 -12.69 37.82 15.71
CA TYR A 277 -12.26 38.94 14.86
C TYR A 277 -13.37 39.97 14.74
#